data_AF-A0A916CNF9-F1
#
_entry.id   AF-A0A916CNF9-F1
#
_cell.length_a   1.000
_cell.length_b   1.000
_cell.length_c   1.000
_cell.angle_alpha   90.00
_cell.angle_beta   90.00
_cell.angle_gamma   90.00
#
_symmetry.space_group_name_H-M   'P 1'
#
loop_
_entity.id
_entity.type
_entity.pdbx_description
1 polymer ?
#
loop_
_entity_poly.entity_id
_entity_poly.type
_entity_poly.pdbx_seq_one_letter_code
_entity_poly.pdbx_strand_id
1 'polypeptide(L)'
;MWYTPAELGQELGVSARTIREWQRLGLPYRRDERGHLWIDGRQFAAWVKEVSRPRLGRRLNPDEAYCLTCRTAVKLVNPTRQQHGHQVTMKGQCPNCGKAIYRGGRHGESTKLSLG
;
A
#
# COMPACT_ATOMS: atom_id res chain seq x y z
N MET A 1 12.00 -18.21 -20.23
CA MET A 1 11.11 -18.66 -21.32
C MET A 1 10.40 -17.43 -21.85
N TRP A 2 10.25 -17.34 -23.16
CA TRP A 2 9.57 -16.22 -23.81
C TRP A 2 8.12 -16.61 -24.05
N TYR A 3 7.22 -15.66 -23.78
CA TYR A 3 5.79 -15.84 -23.92
C TYR A 3 5.22 -14.71 -24.77
N THR A 4 4.28 -15.04 -25.62
CA THR A 4 3.33 -14.06 -26.16
C THR A 4 2.33 -13.64 -25.07
N PRO A 5 1.65 -12.49 -25.21
CA PRO A 5 0.60 -12.10 -24.28
C PRO A 5 -0.55 -13.12 -24.16
N ALA A 6 -0.79 -13.93 -25.20
CA ALA A 6 -1.84 -14.95 -25.18
C ALA A 6 -1.43 -16.17 -24.34
N GLU A 7 -0.22 -16.68 -24.55
CA GLU A 7 0.33 -17.81 -23.78
C GLU A 7 0.47 -17.46 -22.30
N LEU A 8 1.06 -16.29 -22.01
CA LEU A 8 1.20 -15.83 -20.62
C LEU A 8 -0.17 -15.63 -19.95
N GLY A 9 -1.15 -15.14 -20.70
CA GLY A 9 -2.52 -15.01 -20.22
C GLY A 9 -3.14 -16.35 -19.85
N GLN A 10 -2.99 -17.37 -20.71
CA GLN A 10 -3.47 -18.72 -20.43
C GLN A 10 -2.82 -19.34 -19.19
N GLU A 11 -1.50 -19.22 -19.05
CA GLU A 11 -0.79 -19.75 -17.86
C GLU A 11 -1.23 -19.09 -16.56
N LEU A 12 -1.51 -17.79 -16.59
CA LEU A 12 -1.89 -17.01 -15.41
C LEU A 12 -3.40 -16.96 -15.16
N GLY A 13 -4.23 -17.51 -16.07
CA GLY A 13 -5.69 -17.41 -15.99
C GLY A 13 -6.23 -15.99 -16.18
N VAL A 14 -5.52 -15.13 -16.93
CA VAL A 14 -5.94 -13.75 -17.22
C VAL A 14 -6.06 -13.51 -18.72
N SER A 15 -6.85 -12.51 -19.11
CA SER A 15 -6.99 -12.18 -20.53
C SER A 15 -5.69 -11.61 -21.12
N ALA A 16 -5.41 -11.87 -22.40
CA ALA A 16 -4.30 -11.23 -23.12
C ALA A 16 -4.40 -9.69 -23.13
N ARG A 17 -5.62 -9.15 -22.97
CA ARG A 17 -5.86 -7.72 -22.79
C ARG A 17 -5.24 -7.21 -21.49
N THR A 18 -5.42 -7.94 -20.38
CA THR A 18 -4.84 -7.61 -19.08
C THR A 18 -3.32 -7.55 -19.16
N ILE A 19 -2.70 -8.53 -19.85
CA ILE A 19 -1.25 -8.51 -20.10
C ILE A 19 -0.83 -7.24 -20.86
N ARG A 20 -1.59 -6.84 -21.89
CA ARG A 20 -1.33 -5.59 -22.65
C ARG A 20 -1.50 -4.33 -21.80
N GLU A 21 -2.45 -4.32 -20.87
CA GLU A 21 -2.61 -3.21 -19.93
C GLU A 21 -1.40 -3.09 -18.99
N TRP A 22 -0.83 -4.22 -18.54
CA TRP A 22 0.39 -4.22 -17.73
C TRP A 22 1.61 -3.66 -18.48
N GLN A 23 1.65 -3.72 -19.81
CA GLN A 23 2.69 -3.03 -20.59
C GLN A 23 2.64 -1.52 -20.40
N ARG A 24 1.45 -0.93 -20.28
CA ARG A 24 1.28 0.50 -19.98
C ARG A 24 1.74 0.84 -18.56
N LEU A 25 1.77 -0.15 -17.67
CA LEU A 25 2.26 -0.05 -16.29
C LEU A 25 3.76 -0.38 -16.17
N GLY A 26 4.47 -0.57 -17.28
CA GLY A 26 5.92 -0.79 -17.29
C GLY A 26 6.35 -2.25 -17.25
N LEU A 27 5.47 -3.21 -17.58
CA LEU A 27 5.88 -4.60 -17.76
C LEU A 27 7.01 -4.71 -18.80
N PRO A 28 8.15 -5.37 -18.50
CA PRO A 28 9.21 -5.58 -19.48
C PRO A 28 8.77 -6.48 -20.64
N TYR A 29 9.01 -6.03 -21.87
CA TYR A 29 8.76 -6.80 -23.09
C TYR A 29 9.78 -6.46 -24.17
N ARG A 30 9.87 -7.31 -25.19
CA ARG A 30 10.57 -7.05 -26.44
C ARG A 30 9.61 -7.15 -27.62
N ARG A 31 9.96 -6.46 -28.71
CA ARG A 31 9.32 -6.64 -30.01
C ARG A 31 10.29 -7.33 -30.94
N ASP A 32 9.79 -8.28 -31.72
CA ASP A 32 10.54 -8.81 -32.85
C ASP A 32 10.42 -7.89 -34.08
N GLU A 33 11.10 -8.26 -35.15
CA GLU A 33 11.10 -7.52 -36.42
C GLU A 33 9.71 -7.42 -37.07
N ARG A 34 8.80 -8.34 -36.73
CA ARG A 34 7.40 -8.36 -37.19
C ARG A 34 6.47 -7.58 -36.25
N GLY A 35 7.00 -7.02 -35.17
CA GLY A 35 6.27 -6.26 -34.17
C GLY A 35 5.52 -7.11 -33.14
N HIS A 36 5.74 -8.43 -33.10
CA HIS A 36 5.13 -9.27 -32.08
C HIS A 36 5.76 -9.04 -30.72
N LEU A 37 4.92 -9.14 -29.69
CA LEU A 37 5.29 -8.91 -28.30
C LEU A 37 5.78 -10.20 -27.66
N TRP A 38 6.96 -10.11 -27.04
CA TRP A 38 7.60 -11.20 -26.33
C TRP A 38 7.92 -10.78 -24.90
N ILE A 39 7.50 -11.59 -23.93
CA ILE A 39 7.66 -11.35 -22.50
C ILE A 39 8.55 -12.45 -21.94
N ASP A 40 9.66 -12.07 -21.31
CA ASP A 40 10.50 -13.04 -20.61
C ASP A 40 9.86 -13.36 -19.24
N GLY A 41 9.57 -14.63 -18.98
CA GLY A 41 8.90 -15.07 -17.75
C GLY A 41 9.67 -14.73 -16.46
N ARG A 42 11.01 -14.68 -16.48
CA ARG A 42 11.80 -14.31 -15.29
C ARG A 42 11.69 -12.82 -15.01
N GLN A 43 11.76 -12.00 -16.07
CA GLN A 43 11.56 -10.55 -15.95
C GLN A 43 10.13 -10.22 -15.53
N PHE A 44 9.14 -10.93 -16.08
CA PHE A 44 7.75 -10.83 -15.63
C PHE A 44 7.62 -11.13 -14.14
N ALA A 45 8.16 -12.26 -13.67
CA ALA A 45 8.10 -12.63 -12.25
C ALA A 45 8.80 -11.61 -11.34
N ALA A 46 9.93 -11.04 -11.76
CA ALA A 46 10.61 -9.98 -11.04
C ALA A 46 9.77 -8.70 -10.97
N TRP A 47 9.22 -8.27 -12.12
CA TRP A 47 8.35 -7.10 -12.20
C TRP A 47 7.09 -7.26 -11.34
N VAL A 48 6.43 -8.42 -11.37
CA VAL A 48 5.28 -8.71 -10.48
C VAL A 48 5.67 -8.51 -9.03
N LYS A 49 6.84 -9.00 -8.59
CA LYS A 49 7.33 -8.82 -7.20
C LYS A 49 7.61 -7.37 -6.85
N GLU A 50 7.84 -6.50 -7.82
CA GLU A 50 8.06 -5.06 -7.58
C GLU A 50 6.73 -4.32 -7.49
N VAL A 51 5.81 -4.55 -8.43
CA VAL A 51 4.52 -3.84 -8.49
C VAL A 51 3.50 -4.35 -7.50
N SER A 52 3.58 -5.62 -7.11
CA SER A 52 2.68 -6.23 -6.10
C SER A 52 3.13 -5.98 -4.67
N ARG A 53 4.30 -5.37 -4.45
CA ARG A 53 4.68 -4.92 -3.11
C ARG A 53 3.57 -3.99 -2.63
N PRO A 54 2.90 -4.31 -1.51
CA PRO A 54 2.07 -3.34 -0.86
C PRO A 54 2.96 -2.11 -0.68
N ARG A 55 2.49 -0.94 -1.11
CA ARG A 55 3.08 0.30 -0.61
C ARG A 55 2.82 0.24 0.88
N LEU A 56 3.76 -0.36 1.62
CA LEU A 56 3.82 -0.33 3.06
C LEU A 56 4.10 1.13 3.37
N GLY A 57 3.05 1.95 3.31
CA GLY A 57 3.03 3.22 3.98
C GLY A 57 3.58 2.93 5.36
N ARG A 58 4.60 3.68 5.76
CA ARG A 58 5.28 3.50 7.05
C ARG A 58 4.23 3.22 8.13
N ARG A 59 4.33 2.06 8.78
CA ARG A 59 3.45 1.74 9.90
C ARG A 59 3.60 2.85 10.94
N LEU A 60 2.48 3.40 11.37
CA LEU A 60 2.48 4.41 12.42
C LEU A 60 2.85 3.73 13.74
N ASN A 61 3.83 4.28 14.46
CA ASN A 61 4.13 3.85 15.82
C ASN A 61 2.90 4.00 16.73
N PRO A 62 2.81 3.29 17.86
CA PRO A 62 1.66 3.38 18.76
C PRO A 62 1.30 4.83 19.16
N ASP A 63 2.31 5.69 19.33
CA ASP A 63 2.21 7.10 19.72
C ASP A 63 2.01 8.07 18.55
N GLU A 64 1.84 7.57 17.32
CA GLU A 64 1.69 8.41 16.13
C GLU A 64 0.28 8.39 15.55
N ALA A 65 -0.09 9.44 14.83
CA ALA A 65 -1.30 9.48 14.02
C ALA A 65 -0.99 10.17 12.68
N TYR A 66 -1.85 9.95 11.68
CA TYR A 66 -1.72 10.64 10.40
C TYR A 66 -2.47 11.97 10.43
N CYS A 67 -1.77 13.08 10.24
CA CYS A 67 -2.41 14.39 10.17
C CYS A 67 -2.90 14.65 8.75
N LEU A 68 -4.22 14.77 8.57
CA LEU A 68 -4.82 15.07 7.25
C LEU A 68 -4.50 16.48 6.73
N THR A 69 -4.13 17.41 7.62
CA THR A 69 -3.70 18.76 7.23
C THR A 69 -2.24 18.80 6.81
N CYS A 70 -1.33 18.21 7.60
CA CYS A 70 0.10 18.18 7.27
C CYS A 70 0.46 17.07 6.26
N ARG A 71 -0.47 16.14 5.99
CA ARG A 71 -0.30 14.97 5.12
C ARG A 71 0.91 14.10 5.48
N THR A 72 1.22 14.03 6.77
CA THR A 72 2.34 13.22 7.29
C THR A 72 1.96 12.54 8.60
N ALA A 73 2.67 11.45 8.90
CA ALA A 73 2.68 10.86 10.23
C ALA A 73 3.33 11.83 11.23
N VAL A 74 2.70 12.00 12.38
CA VAL A 74 3.17 12.86 13.48
C VAL A 74 2.86 12.19 14.82
N LYS A 75 3.56 12.60 15.89
CA LYS A 75 3.20 12.19 17.25
C LYS A 75 1.82 12.70 17.64
N LEU A 76 1.12 11.92 18.45
CA LEU A 76 -0.18 12.27 19.02
C LEU A 76 0.03 12.97 20.37
N VAL A 77 -0.08 14.30 20.38
CA VAL A 77 0.10 15.10 21.60
C VAL A 77 -1.19 15.14 22.42
N ASN A 78 -1.08 15.05 23.75
CA ASN A 78 -2.19 15.03 24.71
C ASN A 78 -3.30 14.03 24.34
N PRO A 79 -2.97 12.74 24.17
CA PRO A 79 -3.91 11.75 23.68
C PRO A 79 -5.01 11.44 24.71
N THR A 80 -6.27 11.55 24.31
CA THR A 80 -7.45 11.16 25.09
C THR A 80 -8.13 9.96 24.44
N ARG A 81 -8.42 8.93 25.24
CA ARG A 81 -9.12 7.71 24.78
C ARG A 81 -10.62 7.95 24.70
N GLN A 82 -11.20 7.76 23.52
CA GLN A 82 -12.63 7.77 23.26
C GLN A 82 -13.08 6.36 22.90
N GLN A 83 -14.15 5.87 23.54
CA GLN A 83 -14.69 4.54 23.28
C GLN A 83 -16.17 4.65 22.95
N HIS A 84 -16.57 4.09 21.81
CA HIS A 84 -17.96 3.97 21.37
C HIS A 84 -18.24 2.50 21.07
N GLY A 85 -18.91 1.81 21.99
CA GLY A 85 -19.08 0.35 21.95
C GLY A 85 -17.74 -0.38 21.97
N HIS A 86 -17.48 -1.20 20.94
CA HIS A 86 -16.22 -1.93 20.75
C HIS A 86 -15.14 -1.12 20.00
N GLN A 87 -15.46 0.09 19.54
CA GLN A 87 -14.52 0.93 18.82
C GLN A 87 -13.78 1.84 19.80
N VAL A 88 -12.44 1.78 19.76
CA VAL A 88 -11.57 2.65 20.55
C VAL A 88 -10.82 3.59 19.61
N THR A 89 -10.86 4.89 19.91
CA THR A 89 -10.18 5.93 19.15
C THR A 89 -9.37 6.80 20.12
N MET A 90 -8.11 7.06 19.78
CA MET A 90 -7.30 8.07 20.47
C MET A 90 -7.44 9.39 19.74
N LYS A 91 -7.82 10.44 20.45
CA LYS A 91 -7.89 11.82 19.96
C LYS A 91 -6.75 12.62 20.57
N GLY A 92 -6.02 13.38 19.77
CA GLY A 92 -4.96 14.27 20.26
C GLY A 92 -4.74 15.44 19.32
N GLN A 93 -3.62 16.12 19.46
CA GLN A 93 -3.25 17.28 18.65
C GLN A 93 -2.01 17.00 17.79
N CYS A 94 -1.99 17.56 16.58
CA CYS A 94 -0.82 17.56 15.73
C CYS A 94 0.20 18.58 16.26
N PRO A 95 1.47 18.19 16.52
CA PRO A 95 2.50 19.13 16.96
C PRO A 95 2.83 20.20 15.93
N ASN A 96 2.63 19.92 14.64
CA ASN A 96 3.03 20.83 13.56
C ASN A 96 1.96 21.87 13.22
N CYS A 97 0.67 21.55 13.37
CA CYS A 97 -0.42 22.46 12.97
C CYS A 97 -1.48 22.70 14.05
N GLY A 98 -1.34 22.10 15.23
CA GLY A 98 -2.25 22.25 16.37
C GLY A 98 -3.64 21.61 16.19
N LYS A 99 -4.00 21.16 14.98
CA LYS A 99 -5.32 20.57 14.71
C LYS A 99 -5.49 19.22 15.38
N ALA A 100 -6.74 18.91 15.72
CA ALA A 100 -7.13 17.61 16.24
C ALA A 100 -6.85 16.50 15.20
N ILE A 101 -6.23 15.41 15.65
CA ILE A 101 -5.94 14.22 14.87
C ILE A 101 -6.37 12.97 15.64
N TYR A 102 -6.66 11.90 14.91
CA TYR A 102 -7.30 10.70 15.45
C TYR A 102 -6.52 9.44 15.06
N ARG A 103 -6.43 8.47 15.97
CA ARG A 103 -5.89 7.13 15.72
C ARG A 103 -6.88 6.08 16.20
N GLY A 104 -7.33 5.20 15.30
CA GLY A 104 -8.12 4.03 15.68
C GLY A 104 -7.23 3.00 16.39
N GLY A 105 -7.69 2.49 17.54
CA GLY A 105 -7.07 1.37 18.25
C GLY A 105 -7.82 0.07 18.02
N ARG A 106 -7.11 -1.06 18.01
CA ARG A 106 -7.73 -2.39 18.18
C ARG A 106 -7.95 -2.65 19.68
N HIS A 107 -9.01 -3.41 20.03
CA HIS A 107 -9.23 -3.89 21.39
C HIS A 107 -7.95 -4.61 21.87
N GLY A 108 -7.28 -4.07 22.90
CA GLY A 108 -6.02 -4.60 23.46
C GLY A 108 -4.76 -3.74 23.25
N GLU A 109 -4.71 -2.88 22.22
CA GLU A 109 -3.49 -2.10 21.90
C GLU A 109 -3.52 -0.68 22.51
N SER A 110 -4.69 -0.22 22.95
CA SER A 110 -4.91 1.11 23.53
C SER A 110 -4.46 1.27 24.99
N THR A 111 -4.02 0.19 25.65
CA THR A 111 -3.60 0.22 27.06
C THR A 111 -2.21 0.85 27.26
N LYS A 112 -1.38 0.94 26.22
CA LYS A 112 0.01 1.44 26.33
C LYS A 112 0.18 2.95 26.16
N LEU A 113 -0.89 3.70 25.83
CA LEU A 113 -0.81 5.15 25.59
C LEU A 113 -1.21 5.99 26.81
N SER A 114 -1.48 5.35 27.95
CA SER A 114 -1.98 5.99 29.17
C SER A 114 -0.94 6.11 30.29
N LEU A 115 0.33 5.73 30.05
CA LEU A 115 1.37 5.61 31.11
C LEU A 115 2.72 6.21 30.70
N GLY A 116 2.73 7.43 30.17
CA GLY A 116 3.93 8.24 29.97
C GLY A 116 3.64 9.70 30.26
#